data_AF-A0A0W1AND3-F1
#
_entry.id   AF-A0A0W1AND3-F1
#
_cell.length_a   1.000
_cell.length_b   1.000
_cell.length_c   1.000
_cell.angle_alpha   90.00
_cell.angle_beta   90.00
_cell.angle_gamma   90.00
#
_symmetry.space_group_name_H-M   'P 1'
#
loop_
_entity.id
_entity.type
_entity.pdbx_description
1 polymer ?
#
loop_
_entity_poly.entity_id
_entity_poly.type
_entity_poly.pdbx_seq_one_letter_code
_entity_poly.pdbx_strand_id
1 'polypeptide(L)'
;MNEWWLIGLIFSISLVVCAVLVFPLRRSRILSASLVSGIMLFVVITYYYWGNFEQWQDYIHRQEAQQLAKNMLKTIKSPQELINKLKNKLDDSPSSAKGWFLLGRLYSSQNELKLSADAFAKAHQLDSSNEQYTVHYAHSLWQMNDQKFNSTILDIFNQLLITNPKQPDALAMLAMSAFINQDYENAINYWQRLLKLAPEQSEEAMAIRKAIAKAQEKLNTRRAYND
;
A
#
# COMPACT_ATOMS: atom_id res chain seq x y z
N MET A 1 -13.69 -5.29 -24.60
CA MET A 1 -14.64 -4.47 -25.36
C MET A 1 -13.80 -3.73 -26.39
N ASN A 2 -13.96 -4.04 -27.68
CA ASN A 2 -12.95 -3.69 -28.68
C ASN A 2 -12.97 -2.18 -28.98
N GLU A 3 -11.84 -1.52 -28.71
CA GLU A 3 -11.62 -0.07 -28.88
C GLU A 3 -11.92 0.43 -30.31
N TRP A 4 -11.77 -0.46 -31.30
CA TRP A 4 -12.08 -0.22 -32.70
C TRP A 4 -13.53 0.21 -32.97
N TRP A 5 -14.49 -0.24 -32.15
CA TRP A 5 -15.89 0.14 -32.35
C TRP A 5 -16.17 1.57 -31.89
N LEU A 6 -15.52 2.03 -30.82
CA LEU A 6 -15.62 3.40 -30.30
C LEU A 6 -15.01 4.41 -31.28
N ILE A 7 -13.86 4.07 -31.85
CA ILE A 7 -13.20 4.88 -32.89
C ILE A 7 -14.10 4.94 -34.14
N GLY A 8 -14.69 3.82 -34.55
CA GLY A 8 -15.64 3.77 -35.67
C GLY A 8 -16.92 4.58 -35.44
N LEU A 9 -17.40 4.62 -34.20
CA LEU A 9 -18.59 5.38 -33.82
C LEU A 9 -18.33 6.89 -33.80
N ILE A 10 -17.18 7.32 -33.26
CA ILE A 10 -16.75 8.73 -33.29
C ILE A 10 -16.50 9.17 -34.74
N PHE A 11 -15.88 8.31 -35.56
CA PHE A 11 -15.64 8.60 -36.96
C PHE A 11 -16.94 8.74 -37.75
N SER A 12 -17.93 7.87 -37.53
CA SER A 12 -19.22 7.94 -38.22
C SER A 12 -20.04 9.18 -37.82
N ILE A 13 -20.07 9.53 -36.53
CA ILE A 13 -20.72 10.77 -36.06
C ILE A 13 -20.03 12.00 -36.65
N SER A 14 -18.70 12.03 -36.68
CA SER A 14 -17.92 13.13 -37.27
C SER A 14 -18.20 13.28 -38.78
N LEU A 15 -18.35 12.17 -39.50
CA LEU A 15 -18.66 12.16 -40.94
C LEU A 15 -20.07 12.71 -41.21
N VAL A 16 -21.04 12.37 -40.38
CA VAL A 16 -22.42 12.91 -40.45
C VAL A 16 -22.44 14.41 -40.15
N VAL A 17 -21.72 14.86 -39.10
CA VAL A 17 -21.61 16.29 -38.76
C VAL A 17 -20.93 17.08 -39.88
N CYS A 18 -19.87 16.54 -40.48
CA CYS A 18 -19.22 17.15 -41.64
C CYS A 18 -20.17 17.24 -42.85
N ALA A 19 -20.93 16.18 -43.15
CA ALA A 19 -21.88 16.19 -44.26
C ALA A 19 -22.99 17.25 -44.07
N VAL A 20 -23.49 17.42 -42.85
CA VAL A 20 -24.52 18.42 -42.51
C VAL A 20 -23.98 19.85 -42.56
N LEU A 21 -22.75 20.08 -42.10
CA LEU A 21 -22.12 21.42 -42.12
C LEU A 21 -21.63 21.85 -43.50
N VAL A 22 -21.22 20.90 -44.35
CA VAL A 22 -20.76 21.18 -45.72
C VAL A 22 -21.92 21.40 -46.69
N PHE A 23 -23.11 20.87 -46.39
CA PHE A 23 -24.32 21.00 -47.22
C PHE A 23 -24.70 22.46 -47.56
N PRO A 24 -24.72 23.44 -46.61
CA PRO A 24 -24.99 24.84 -46.91
C PRO A 24 -23.80 25.61 -47.52
N LEU A 25 -22.58 25.06 -47.50
CA LEU A 25 -21.32 25.74 -47.89
C LEU A 25 -20.82 25.39 -49.31
N ARG A 26 -21.66 24.74 -50.13
CA ARG A 26 -21.34 24.27 -51.50
C ARG A 26 -20.79 25.32 -52.48
N ARG A 27 -20.80 26.61 -52.12
CA ARG A 27 -20.31 27.71 -52.96
C ARG A 27 -18.77 27.82 -53.01
N SER A 28 -18.04 27.31 -52.02
CA SER A 28 -16.57 27.31 -52.03
C SER A 28 -16.00 26.02 -51.42
N ARG A 29 -15.36 25.19 -52.25
CA ARG A 29 -14.74 23.92 -51.85
C ARG A 29 -13.62 24.07 -50.82
N ILE A 30 -12.96 25.24 -50.78
CA ILE A 30 -11.80 25.50 -49.91
C ILE A 30 -12.28 25.73 -48.46
N LEU A 31 -13.30 26.57 -48.26
CA LEU A 31 -13.89 26.82 -46.94
C LEU A 31 -14.42 25.54 -46.27
N SER A 32 -15.06 24.66 -47.04
CA SER A 32 -15.52 23.37 -46.52
C SER A 32 -14.37 22.46 -46.09
N ALA A 33 -13.26 22.44 -46.84
CA ALA A 33 -12.10 21.62 -46.50
C ALA A 33 -11.40 22.12 -45.21
N SER A 34 -11.23 23.43 -45.07
CA SER A 34 -10.60 24.03 -43.89
C SER A 34 -11.43 23.82 -42.61
N LEU A 35 -12.77 23.90 -42.70
CA LEU A 35 -13.65 23.68 -41.56
C LEU A 35 -13.59 22.22 -41.07
N VAL A 36 -13.57 21.26 -41.98
CA VAL A 36 -13.47 19.82 -41.64
C VAL A 36 -12.14 19.52 -40.95
N SER A 37 -11.02 20.02 -41.48
CA SER A 37 -9.71 19.88 -40.80
C SER A 37 -9.69 20.58 -39.44
N GLY A 38 -10.32 21.74 -39.30
CA GLY A 38 -10.41 22.47 -38.04
C GLY A 38 -11.20 21.72 -36.97
N ILE A 39 -12.35 21.14 -37.34
CA ILE A 39 -13.16 20.30 -36.44
C ILE A 39 -12.39 19.04 -36.05
N MET A 40 -11.70 18.40 -37.00
CA MET A 40 -10.90 17.20 -36.70
C MET A 40 -9.76 17.51 -35.72
N LEU A 41 -9.05 18.62 -35.93
CA LEU A 41 -8.03 19.09 -35.00
C LEU A 41 -8.62 19.45 -33.64
N PHE A 42 -9.76 20.12 -33.61
CA PHE A 42 -10.44 20.49 -32.37
C PHE A 42 -10.83 19.26 -31.56
N VAL A 43 -11.43 18.23 -32.19
CA VAL A 43 -11.79 16.96 -31.54
C VAL A 43 -10.56 16.24 -30.99
N VAL A 44 -9.45 16.22 -31.73
CA VAL A 44 -8.18 15.65 -31.25
C VAL A 44 -7.68 16.42 -30.03
N ILE A 45 -7.64 17.75 -30.09
CA ILE A 45 -7.21 18.61 -28.97
C ILE A 45 -8.12 18.41 -27.75
N THR A 46 -9.45 18.37 -27.93
CA THR A 46 -10.38 18.15 -26.82
C THR A 46 -10.23 16.75 -26.25
N TYR A 47 -9.99 15.73 -27.07
CA TYR A 47 -9.71 14.38 -26.59
C TYR A 47 -8.42 14.32 -25.76
N TYR A 48 -7.37 15.04 -26.16
CA TYR A 48 -6.15 15.14 -25.36
C TYR A 48 -6.34 15.94 -24.05
N TYR A 49 -7.13 17.02 -24.07
CA TYR A 49 -7.31 17.90 -22.90
C TYR A 49 -8.36 17.39 -21.89
N TRP A 50 -9.44 16.75 -22.35
CA TRP A 50 -10.52 16.20 -21.52
C TRP A 50 -10.42 14.69 -21.30
N GLY A 51 -9.82 13.95 -22.22
CA GLY A 51 -9.79 12.48 -22.19
C GLY A 51 -8.84 11.90 -21.15
N ASN A 52 -8.08 12.72 -20.42
CA ASN A 52 -7.20 12.31 -19.34
C ASN A 52 -6.35 11.08 -19.73
N PHE A 53 -5.81 11.12 -20.95
CA PHE A 53 -5.18 10.01 -21.65
C PHE A 53 -4.02 9.40 -20.84
N GLU A 54 -3.29 10.23 -20.09
CA GLU A 54 -2.26 9.81 -19.16
C GLU A 54 -2.81 8.88 -18.07
N GLN A 55 -3.96 9.22 -17.45
CA GLN A 55 -4.60 8.36 -16.46
C GLN A 55 -5.12 7.04 -17.05
N TRP A 56 -5.59 7.08 -18.31
CA TRP A 56 -6.01 5.88 -19.01
C TRP A 56 -4.82 4.97 -19.36
N GLN A 57 -3.71 5.53 -19.85
CA GLN A 57 -2.48 4.79 -20.09
C GLN A 57 -1.92 4.18 -18.79
N ASP A 58 -1.89 4.95 -17.70
CA ASP A 58 -1.49 4.45 -16.39
C ASP A 58 -2.44 3.36 -15.88
N TYR A 59 -3.74 3.46 -16.15
CA TYR A 59 -4.71 2.42 -15.80
C TYR A 59 -4.43 1.11 -16.55
N ILE A 60 -4.20 1.20 -17.87
CA ILE A 60 -3.89 0.03 -18.71
C ILE A 60 -2.56 -0.59 -18.29
N HIS A 61 -1.50 0.19 -18.10
CA HIS A 61 -0.21 -0.34 -17.63
C HIS A 61 -0.31 -0.98 -16.24
N ARG A 62 -1.11 -0.40 -15.33
CA ARG A 62 -1.36 -1.03 -14.02
C ARG A 62 -2.13 -2.34 -14.15
N GLN A 63 -3.12 -2.42 -15.04
CA GLN A 63 -3.85 -3.67 -15.29
C GLN A 63 -2.95 -4.73 -15.92
N GLU A 64 -2.16 -4.39 -16.91
CA GLU A 64 -1.22 -5.31 -17.56
C GLU A 64 -0.18 -5.83 -16.57
N ALA A 65 0.40 -4.94 -15.76
CA ALA A 65 1.33 -5.33 -14.70
C ALA A 65 0.68 -6.25 -13.67
N GLN A 66 -0.58 -6.00 -13.29
CA GLN A 66 -1.33 -6.87 -12.38
C GLN A 66 -1.63 -8.23 -13.00
N GLN A 67 -2.01 -8.26 -14.27
CA GLN A 67 -2.31 -9.51 -14.98
C GLN A 67 -1.05 -10.35 -15.19
N LEU A 68 0.07 -9.71 -15.52
CA LEU A 68 1.39 -10.34 -15.61
C LEU A 68 1.79 -10.92 -14.26
N ALA A 69 1.66 -10.16 -13.17
CA ALA A 69 1.93 -10.65 -11.82
C ALA A 69 1.04 -11.86 -11.47
N LYS A 70 -0.26 -11.81 -11.79
CA LYS A 70 -1.20 -12.91 -11.55
C LYS A 70 -0.85 -14.17 -12.34
N ASN A 71 -0.48 -14.02 -13.61
CA ASN A 71 -0.07 -15.13 -14.45
C ASN A 71 1.26 -15.73 -13.97
N MET A 72 2.22 -14.88 -13.58
CA MET A 72 3.47 -15.32 -12.98
C MET A 72 3.21 -16.13 -11.70
N LEU A 73 2.34 -15.66 -10.80
CA LEU A 73 1.97 -16.39 -9.59
C LEU A 73 1.31 -17.74 -9.87
N LYS A 74 0.53 -17.88 -10.96
CA LYS A 74 -0.03 -19.18 -11.37
C LYS A 74 1.02 -20.18 -11.85
N THR A 75 2.11 -19.68 -12.45
CA THR A 75 3.19 -20.52 -12.97
C THR A 75 4.22 -20.90 -11.92
N ILE A 76 4.34 -20.10 -10.85
CA ILE A 76 5.32 -20.33 -9.80
C ILE A 76 4.88 -21.52 -8.96
N LYS A 77 5.75 -22.53 -8.89
CA LYS A 77 5.46 -23.79 -8.18
C LYS A 77 5.94 -23.78 -6.73
N SER A 78 6.85 -22.87 -6.37
CA SER A 78 7.41 -22.79 -5.02
C SER A 78 7.69 -21.36 -4.58
N PRO A 79 7.65 -21.09 -3.25
CA PRO A 79 8.07 -19.79 -2.70
C PRO A 79 9.50 -19.40 -3.08
N GLN A 80 10.41 -20.38 -3.21
CA GLN A 80 11.80 -20.13 -3.58
C GLN A 80 11.94 -19.58 -5.00
N GLU A 81 11.14 -20.06 -5.94
CA GLU A 81 11.13 -19.55 -7.31
C GLU A 81 10.65 -18.10 -7.36
N LEU A 82 9.64 -17.75 -6.56
CA LEU A 82 9.16 -16.36 -6.42
C LEU A 82 10.24 -15.44 -5.83
N ILE A 83 10.92 -15.91 -4.78
CA ILE A 83 12.04 -15.18 -4.16
C ILE A 83 13.14 -14.91 -5.19
N ASN A 84 13.56 -15.92 -5.95
CA ASN A 84 14.61 -15.77 -6.96
C ASN A 84 14.19 -14.78 -8.07
N LYS A 85 12.95 -14.88 -8.56
CA LYS A 85 12.41 -13.93 -9.55
C LYS A 85 12.37 -12.50 -9.03
N LEU A 86 11.96 -12.32 -7.77
CA LEU A 86 11.90 -10.99 -7.16
C LEU A 86 13.30 -10.41 -6.91
N LYS A 87 14.26 -11.25 -6.51
CA LYS A 87 15.67 -10.84 -6.37
C LYS A 87 16.26 -10.37 -7.69
N ASN A 88 16.12 -11.15 -8.77
CA ASN A 88 16.62 -10.75 -10.08
C ASN A 88 16.03 -9.40 -10.53
N LYS A 89 14.73 -9.18 -10.27
CA LYS A 89 14.10 -7.89 -10.56
C LYS A 89 14.65 -6.74 -9.71
N LEU A 90 15.00 -7.01 -8.45
CA LEU A 90 15.62 -6.03 -7.57
C LEU A 90 17.07 -5.74 -7.94
N ASP A 91 17.79 -6.68 -8.57
CA ASP A 91 19.12 -6.42 -9.12
C ASP A 91 19.05 -5.37 -10.24
N ASP A 92 18.02 -5.42 -11.09
CA ASP A 92 17.75 -4.40 -12.12
C ASP A 92 17.16 -3.09 -11.56
N SER A 93 16.49 -3.15 -10.40
CA SER A 93 15.77 -2.00 -9.79
C SER A 93 16.00 -1.88 -8.28
N PRO A 94 17.24 -1.62 -7.83
CA PRO A 94 17.64 -1.72 -6.42
C PRO A 94 17.02 -0.64 -5.53
N SER A 95 16.50 0.46 -6.11
CA SER A 95 15.84 1.55 -5.39
C SER A 95 14.35 1.30 -5.09
N SER A 96 13.81 0.13 -5.46
CA SER A 96 12.40 -0.19 -5.24
C SER A 96 12.10 -0.57 -3.79
N ALA A 97 11.75 0.41 -2.96
CA ALA A 97 11.35 0.20 -1.55
C ALA A 97 10.25 -0.87 -1.42
N LYS A 98 9.22 -0.78 -2.28
CA LYS A 98 8.13 -1.78 -2.35
C LYS A 98 8.62 -3.17 -2.74
N GLY A 99 9.60 -3.28 -3.64
CA GLY A 99 10.17 -4.57 -4.02
C GLY A 99 10.90 -5.24 -2.85
N TRP A 100 11.72 -4.48 -2.12
CA TRP A 100 12.37 -4.95 -0.89
C TRP A 100 11.36 -5.33 0.19
N PHE A 101 10.29 -4.57 0.34
CA PHE A 101 9.20 -4.88 1.27
C PHE A 101 8.53 -6.23 0.95
N LEU A 102 8.21 -6.47 -0.33
CA LEU A 102 7.64 -7.74 -0.76
C LEU A 102 8.61 -8.90 -0.55
N LEU A 103 9.90 -8.69 -0.76
CA LEU A 103 10.94 -9.69 -0.51
C LEU A 103 11.01 -10.04 0.98
N GLY A 104 10.95 -9.03 1.86
CA GLY A 104 10.88 -9.23 3.31
C GLY A 104 9.67 -10.06 3.73
N ARG A 105 8.48 -9.77 3.17
CA ARG A 105 7.28 -10.57 3.43
C ARG A 105 7.41 -12.02 2.97
N LEU A 106 8.07 -12.27 1.84
CA LEU A 106 8.32 -13.62 1.36
C LEU A 106 9.26 -14.37 2.30
N TYR A 107 10.37 -13.76 2.69
CA TYR A 107 11.28 -14.36 3.67
C TYR A 107 10.60 -14.63 5.01
N SER A 108 9.79 -13.68 5.49
CA SER A 108 9.00 -13.85 6.71
C SER A 108 8.06 -15.07 6.60
N SER A 109 7.39 -15.25 5.46
CA SER A 109 6.51 -16.42 5.23
C SER A 109 7.25 -17.75 5.20
N GLN A 110 8.56 -17.74 4.91
CA GLN A 110 9.43 -18.91 4.93
C GLN A 110 10.15 -19.07 6.27
N ASN A 111 9.83 -18.25 7.27
CA ASN A 111 10.50 -18.21 8.57
C ASN A 111 12.01 -17.88 8.49
N GLU A 112 12.43 -17.23 7.41
CA GLU A 112 13.80 -16.77 7.19
C GLU A 112 14.00 -15.39 7.84
N LEU A 113 14.05 -15.37 9.18
CA LEU A 113 13.96 -14.14 9.98
C LEU A 113 15.05 -13.10 9.63
N LYS A 114 16.30 -13.56 9.45
CA LYS A 114 17.43 -12.69 9.11
C LYS A 114 17.25 -12.01 7.76
N LEU A 115 16.97 -12.80 6.73
CA LEU A 115 16.76 -12.28 5.37
C LEU A 115 15.53 -11.38 5.30
N SER A 116 14.49 -11.71 6.07
CA SER A 116 13.30 -10.87 6.21
C SER A 116 13.64 -9.49 6.77
N ALA A 117 14.39 -9.43 7.88
CA ALA A 117 14.76 -8.16 8.48
C ALA A 117 15.70 -7.33 7.61
N ASP A 118 16.66 -7.96 6.93
CA ASP A 118 17.56 -7.28 5.99
C ASP A 118 16.76 -6.63 4.84
N ALA A 119 15.78 -7.35 4.28
CA ALA A 119 14.94 -6.83 3.22
C ALA A 119 13.99 -5.71 3.70
N PHE A 120 13.39 -5.85 4.89
CA PHE A 120 12.58 -4.76 5.47
C PHE A 120 13.42 -3.53 5.85
N ALA A 121 14.64 -3.73 6.33
CA ALA A 121 15.58 -2.64 6.58
C ALA A 121 15.88 -1.86 5.30
N LYS A 122 16.10 -2.55 4.17
CA LYS A 122 16.28 -1.91 2.86
C LYS A 122 15.04 -1.13 2.43
N ALA A 123 13.84 -1.69 2.60
CA ALA A 123 12.60 -0.99 2.30
C ALA A 123 12.45 0.30 3.12
N HIS A 124 12.69 0.23 4.43
CA HIS A 124 12.64 1.37 5.33
C HIS A 124 13.73 2.42 5.02
N GLN A 125 14.94 2.00 4.66
CA GLN A 125 16.02 2.91 4.26
C GLN A 125 15.70 3.71 2.99
N LEU A 126 15.01 3.07 2.04
CA LEU A 126 14.63 3.69 0.77
C LEU A 126 13.42 4.62 0.91
N ASP A 127 12.51 4.30 1.84
CA ASP A 127 11.33 5.11 2.14
C ASP A 127 10.96 4.98 3.62
N SER A 128 11.55 5.85 4.44
CA SER A 128 11.30 5.90 5.89
C SER A 128 10.01 6.62 6.25
N SER A 129 9.42 7.35 5.29
CA SER A 129 8.13 8.04 5.47
C SER A 129 6.95 7.08 5.46
N ASN A 130 7.14 5.91 4.84
CA ASN A 130 6.14 4.87 4.80
C ASN A 130 6.11 4.08 6.11
N GLU A 131 5.11 4.41 6.92
CA GLU A 131 4.82 3.77 8.20
C GLU A 131 4.78 2.24 8.12
N GLN A 132 4.22 1.67 7.06
CA GLN A 132 4.13 0.22 6.90
C GLN A 132 5.53 -0.42 6.85
N TYR A 133 6.49 0.20 6.16
CA TYR A 133 7.86 -0.35 6.07
C TYR A 133 8.55 -0.30 7.42
N THR A 134 8.39 0.80 8.16
CA THR A 134 8.94 0.98 9.50
C THR A 134 8.37 -0.03 10.50
N VAL A 135 7.05 -0.27 10.48
CA VAL A 135 6.38 -1.26 11.36
C VAL A 135 6.90 -2.67 11.09
N HIS A 136 6.94 -3.09 9.83
CA HIS A 136 7.40 -4.43 9.47
C HIS A 136 8.90 -4.61 9.74
N TYR A 137 9.71 -3.56 9.58
CA TYR A 137 11.10 -3.57 9.99
C TYR A 137 11.23 -3.78 11.51
N ALA A 138 10.56 -2.98 12.32
CA ALA A 138 10.59 -3.11 13.79
C ALA A 138 10.12 -4.49 14.26
N HIS A 139 9.03 -5.00 13.68
CA HIS A 139 8.52 -6.33 13.99
C HIS A 139 9.52 -7.43 13.60
N SER A 140 10.18 -7.32 12.45
CA SER A 140 11.19 -8.30 12.03
C SER A 140 12.42 -8.31 12.94
N LEU A 141 12.85 -7.15 13.44
CA LEU A 141 13.91 -7.06 14.45
C LEU A 141 13.49 -7.73 15.76
N TRP A 142 12.25 -7.53 16.20
CA TRP A 142 11.70 -8.20 17.38
C TRP A 142 11.65 -9.73 17.22
N GLN A 143 11.22 -10.22 16.05
CA GLN A 143 11.23 -11.65 15.76
C GLN A 143 12.65 -12.23 15.75
N MET A 144 13.61 -11.53 15.14
CA MET A 144 15.02 -11.93 15.15
C MET A 144 15.65 -11.93 16.54
N ASN A 145 15.14 -11.10 17.46
CA ASN A 145 15.62 -10.98 18.83
C ASN A 145 14.88 -11.94 19.78
N ASP A 146 14.47 -13.12 19.29
CA ASP A 146 13.71 -14.12 20.05
C ASP A 146 12.49 -13.55 20.77
N GLN A 147 11.79 -12.61 20.12
CA GLN A 147 10.60 -11.95 20.67
C GLN A 147 10.90 -11.14 21.97
N LYS A 148 12.15 -10.76 22.18
CA LYS A 148 12.55 -9.88 23.28
C LYS A 148 12.63 -8.44 22.79
N PHE A 149 12.17 -7.51 23.62
CA PHE A 149 12.34 -6.09 23.36
C PHE A 149 13.76 -5.65 23.74
N ASN A 150 14.36 -4.79 22.92
CA ASN A 150 15.57 -4.04 23.23
C ASN A 150 15.32 -2.54 22.97
N SER A 151 16.27 -1.68 23.35
CA SER A 151 16.13 -0.23 23.19
C SER A 151 15.84 0.16 21.73
N THR A 152 16.58 -0.39 20.78
CA THR A 152 16.42 -0.08 19.34
C THR A 152 15.00 -0.37 18.83
N ILE A 153 14.43 -1.53 19.17
CA ILE A 153 13.07 -1.91 18.76
C ILE A 153 12.04 -0.95 19.38
N LEU A 154 12.19 -0.64 20.67
CA LEU A 154 11.28 0.27 21.38
C LEU A 154 11.36 1.69 20.84
N ASP A 155 12.56 2.16 20.51
CA ASP A 155 12.78 3.48 19.94
C ASP A 155 12.04 3.62 18.60
N ILE A 156 12.06 2.60 17.74
CA ILE A 156 11.32 2.65 16.46
C ILE A 156 9.80 2.75 16.71
N PHE A 157 9.24 1.95 17.63
CA PHE A 157 7.81 2.05 17.96
C PHE A 157 7.43 3.37 18.63
N ASN A 158 8.30 3.93 19.47
CA ASN A 158 8.09 5.25 20.06
C ASN A 158 8.09 6.35 18.98
N GLN A 159 9.04 6.32 18.03
CA GLN A 159 9.08 7.25 16.90
C GLN A 159 7.85 7.13 15.99
N LEU A 160 7.35 5.91 15.79
CA LEU A 160 6.09 5.68 15.09
C LEU A 160 4.93 6.38 15.81
N LEU A 161 4.83 6.32 17.14
CA LEU A 161 3.78 7.03 17.88
C LEU A 161 3.95 8.55 17.92
N ILE A 162 5.17 9.07 17.80
CA ILE A 162 5.40 10.52 17.65
C ILE A 162 4.82 10.99 16.32
N THR A 163 5.05 10.23 15.25
CA THR A 163 4.59 10.58 13.89
C THR A 163 3.10 10.30 13.70
N ASN A 164 2.63 9.15 14.21
CA ASN A 164 1.24 8.72 14.18
C ASN A 164 0.80 8.23 15.57
N PRO A 165 0.19 9.11 16.38
CA PRO A 165 -0.27 8.76 17.74
C PRO A 165 -1.34 7.66 17.81
N LYS A 166 -1.93 7.26 16.67
CA LYS A 166 -2.96 6.23 16.58
C LYS A 166 -2.47 4.99 15.81
N GLN A 167 -1.16 4.81 15.64
CA GLN A 167 -0.63 3.63 14.96
C GLN A 167 -0.94 2.36 15.78
N PRO A 168 -1.73 1.40 15.25
CA PRO A 168 -2.21 0.25 16.05
C PRO A 168 -1.10 -0.72 16.51
N ASP A 169 -0.17 -1.09 15.63
CA ASP A 169 0.93 -2.01 15.92
C ASP A 169 1.88 -1.47 17.00
N ALA A 170 2.22 -0.18 16.98
CA ALA A 170 3.10 0.48 17.91
C ALA A 170 2.42 0.58 19.29
N LEU A 171 1.11 0.90 19.32
CA LEU A 171 0.33 0.82 20.56
C LEU A 171 0.33 -0.61 21.11
N ALA A 172 0.12 -1.63 20.28
CA ALA A 172 0.11 -3.02 20.70
C ALA A 172 1.48 -3.50 21.21
N MET A 173 2.57 -3.19 20.48
CA MET A 173 3.93 -3.61 20.79
C MET A 173 4.46 -2.92 22.05
N LEU A 174 4.21 -1.61 22.22
CA LEU A 174 4.60 -0.88 23.42
C LEU A 174 3.77 -1.31 24.64
N ALA A 175 2.48 -1.60 24.47
CA ALA A 175 1.66 -2.16 25.54
C ALA A 175 2.18 -3.54 25.99
N MET A 176 2.54 -4.41 25.03
CA MET A 176 3.12 -5.72 25.31
C MET A 176 4.45 -5.59 26.05
N SER A 177 5.33 -4.70 25.59
CA SER A 177 6.61 -4.43 26.27
C SER A 177 6.41 -3.94 27.70
N ALA A 178 5.53 -2.94 27.90
CA ALA A 178 5.20 -2.40 29.22
C ALA A 178 4.66 -3.51 30.14
N PHE A 179 3.76 -4.36 29.64
CA PHE A 179 3.22 -5.47 30.43
C PHE A 179 4.29 -6.48 30.86
N ILE A 180 5.20 -6.86 29.95
CA ILE A 180 6.30 -7.79 30.24
C ILE A 180 7.25 -7.20 31.29
N ASN A 181 7.54 -5.90 31.18
CA ASN A 181 8.35 -5.16 32.15
C ASN A 181 7.59 -4.83 33.43
N GLN A 182 6.36 -5.34 33.57
CA GLN A 182 5.47 -5.14 34.70
C GLN A 182 5.11 -3.67 34.95
N ASP A 183 5.24 -2.83 33.93
CA ASP A 183 4.73 -1.47 33.88
C ASP A 183 3.27 -1.51 33.44
N TYR A 184 2.43 -2.00 34.35
CA TYR A 184 1.02 -2.26 34.07
C TYR A 184 0.23 -0.98 33.78
N GLU A 185 0.65 0.16 34.35
CA GLU A 185 -0.02 1.45 34.13
C GLU A 185 0.15 1.90 32.68
N ASN A 186 1.37 1.88 32.15
CA ASN A 186 1.60 2.23 30.74
C ASN A 186 1.00 1.18 29.79
N ALA A 187 1.04 -0.11 30.15
CA ALA A 187 0.38 -1.15 29.35
C ALA A 187 -1.13 -0.89 29.18
N ILE A 188 -1.81 -0.56 30.27
CA ILE A 188 -3.23 -0.20 30.26
C ILE A 188 -3.48 1.05 29.40
N ASN A 189 -2.64 2.09 29.54
CA ASN A 189 -2.79 3.32 28.74
C ASN A 189 -2.74 3.05 27.23
N TYR A 190 -1.72 2.31 26.78
CA TYR A 190 -1.55 1.99 25.36
C TYR A 190 -2.70 1.11 24.85
N TRP A 191 -3.12 0.09 25.59
CA TRP A 191 -4.26 -0.75 25.18
C TRP A 191 -5.59 0.01 25.19
N GLN A 192 -5.81 0.96 26.10
CA GLN A 192 -7.00 1.81 26.07
C GLN A 192 -7.04 2.70 24.83
N ARG A 193 -5.89 3.24 24.41
CA ARG A 193 -5.78 3.99 23.15
C ARG A 193 -6.06 3.09 21.95
N LEU A 194 -5.51 1.87 21.96
CA LEU A 194 -5.74 0.88 20.90
C LEU A 194 -7.21 0.45 20.82
N LEU A 195 -7.87 0.23 21.96
CA LEU A 195 -9.27 -0.18 22.03
C LEU A 195 -10.21 0.83 21.36
N LYS A 196 -9.89 2.13 21.42
CA LYS A 196 -10.66 3.20 20.77
C LYS A 196 -10.62 3.14 19.25
N LEU A 197 -9.66 2.39 18.67
CA LEU A 197 -9.51 2.23 17.23
C LEU A 197 -10.24 0.98 16.72
N ALA A 198 -10.46 -0.01 17.58
CA ALA A 198 -11.09 -1.26 17.23
C ALA A 198 -12.64 -1.13 17.21
N PRO A 199 -13.34 -1.75 16.25
CA PRO A 199 -14.80 -1.85 16.30
C PRO A 199 -15.27 -2.54 17.59
N GLU A 200 -16.27 -1.98 18.28
CA GLU A 200 -16.60 -2.40 19.66
C GLU A 200 -16.86 -3.91 19.83
N GLN A 201 -17.47 -4.54 18.81
CA GLN A 201 -17.87 -5.94 18.80
C GLN A 201 -16.86 -6.87 18.11
N SER A 202 -15.68 -6.37 17.72
CA SER A 202 -14.66 -7.21 17.08
C SER A 202 -13.98 -8.15 18.08
N GLU A 203 -13.45 -9.26 17.57
CA GLU A 203 -12.59 -10.17 18.35
C GLU A 203 -11.35 -9.45 18.91
N GLU A 204 -10.81 -8.52 18.14
CA GLU A 204 -9.69 -7.67 18.54
C GLU A 204 -10.04 -6.80 19.76
N ALA A 205 -11.19 -6.13 19.75
CA ALA A 205 -11.65 -5.33 20.89
C ALA A 205 -11.86 -6.19 22.14
N MET A 206 -12.37 -7.42 21.98
CA MET A 206 -12.48 -8.37 23.10
C MET A 206 -11.11 -8.79 23.65
N ALA A 207 -10.13 -9.06 22.78
CA ALA A 207 -8.78 -9.42 23.18
C ALA A 207 -8.09 -8.28 23.94
N ILE A 208 -8.22 -7.03 23.46
CA ILE A 208 -7.67 -5.84 24.11
C ILE A 208 -8.31 -5.63 25.49
N ARG A 209 -9.64 -5.76 25.62
CA ARG A 209 -10.33 -5.67 26.91
C ARG A 209 -9.83 -6.71 27.92
N LYS A 210 -9.61 -7.95 27.47
CA LYS A 210 -9.03 -9.01 28.30
C LYS A 210 -7.61 -8.68 28.76
N ALA A 211 -6.78 -8.13 27.86
CA ALA A 211 -5.42 -7.71 28.19
C ALA A 211 -5.40 -6.59 29.24
N ILE A 212 -6.26 -5.58 29.08
CA ILE A 212 -6.46 -4.50 30.06
C ILE A 212 -6.88 -5.06 31.42
N ALA A 213 -7.89 -5.93 31.45
CA ALA A 213 -8.37 -6.53 32.70
C ALA A 213 -7.26 -7.30 33.43
N LYS A 214 -6.46 -8.08 32.70
CA LYS A 214 -5.31 -8.81 33.26
C LYS A 214 -4.23 -7.89 33.82
N ALA A 215 -3.91 -6.79 33.15
CA ALA A 215 -2.97 -5.80 33.69
C ALA A 215 -3.51 -5.11 34.95
N GLN A 216 -4.81 -4.80 34.97
CA GLN A 216 -5.43 -4.19 36.14
C GLN A 216 -5.38 -5.12 37.37
N GLU A 217 -5.64 -6.41 37.17
CA GLU A 217 -5.51 -7.42 38.21
C GLU A 217 -4.08 -7.44 38.78
N LYS A 218 -3.07 -7.53 37.91
CA LYS A 218 -1.65 -7.54 38.32
C LYS A 218 -1.22 -6.25 39.03
N LEU A 219 -1.70 -5.09 38.56
CA LEU A 219 -1.45 -3.80 39.20
C LEU A 219 -2.04 -3.74 40.60
N ASN A 220 -3.28 -4.21 40.77
CA ASN A 220 -3.96 -4.23 42.07
C ASN A 220 -3.28 -5.18 43.05
N THR A 221 -2.89 -6.38 42.58
CA THR A 221 -2.11 -7.33 43.40
C THR A 221 -0.81 -6.70 43.87
N ARG A 222 -0.04 -6.05 42.98
CA ARG A 222 1.20 -5.38 43.38
C ARG A 222 0.97 -4.30 44.44
N ARG A 223 -0.07 -3.48 44.29
CA ARG A 223 -0.39 -2.44 45.28
C ARG A 223 -0.71 -3.03 46.65
N ALA A 224 -1.54 -4.08 46.68
CA ALA A 224 -1.88 -4.78 47.92
C ALA A 224 -0.70 -5.48 48.62
N TYR A 225 0.40 -5.76 47.92
CA TYR A 225 1.64 -6.28 48.52
C TYR A 225 2.56 -5.18 49.08
N ASN A 226 2.39 -3.94 48.62
CA ASN A 226 3.24 -2.81 48.98
C ASN A 226 2.62 -1.92 50.08
N ASP A 227 1.35 -2.16 50.43
CA ASP A 227 0.63 -1.57 51.56
C ASP A 227 0.74 -2.48 52.80
#